data_AF-A0A7K2XER5-F1
#
_entry.id   AF-A0A7K2XER5-F1
#
_cell.length_a   1.000
_cell.length_b   1.000
_cell.length_c   1.000
_cell.angle_alpha   90.00
_cell.angle_beta   90.00
_cell.angle_gamma   90.00
#
_symmetry.space_group_name_H-M   'P 1'
#
loop_
_entity.id
_entity.type
_entity.pdbx_description
1 polymer ?
#
loop_
_entity_poly.entity_id
_entity_poly.type
_entity_poly.pdbx_seq_one_letter_code
_entity_poly.pdbx_strand_id
1 'polypeptide(L)'
;MRGVDLVAASRAFVSVSEHGGFTAGAAAAGMSQPVASRRVAALEEHVGEQLFERTSRRAVLTPFGRDLLPSARALVRAADVLLHEAETARRRP
;
A
#
# COMPACT_ATOMS: atom_id res chain seq x y z
N MET A 1 10.90 1.64 18.00
CA MET A 1 10.45 1.57 16.59
C MET A 1 9.65 0.29 16.42
N ARG A 2 8.31 0.35 16.36
CA ARG A 2 7.51 -0.82 15.95
C ARG A 2 7.78 -1.01 14.45
N GLY A 3 8.17 -2.22 14.03
CA GLY A 3 8.40 -2.50 12.62
C GLY A 3 7.16 -2.18 11.81
N VAL A 4 7.31 -1.42 10.72
CA VAL A 4 6.21 -1.19 9.78
C VAL A 4 5.91 -2.51 9.07
N ASP A 5 4.63 -2.86 8.95
CA ASP A 5 4.22 -3.92 8.03
C ASP A 5 4.31 -3.35 6.61
N LEU A 6 5.49 -3.51 5.98
CA LEU A 6 5.79 -2.99 4.65
C LEU A 6 4.80 -3.50 3.59
N VAL A 7 4.32 -4.73 3.70
CA VAL A 7 3.38 -5.31 2.72
C VAL A 7 2.01 -4.68 2.87
N ALA A 8 1.48 -4.60 4.10
CA ALA A 8 0.18 -3.98 4.35
C ALA A 8 0.19 -2.48 4.04
N ALA A 9 1.29 -1.79 4.34
CA ALA A 9 1.46 -0.38 4.04
C ALA A 9 1.58 -0.12 2.53
N SER A 10 2.36 -0.94 1.82
CA SER A 10 2.46 -0.87 0.35
C SER A 10 1.13 -1.18 -0.33
N ARG A 11 0.34 -2.13 0.19
CA ARG A 11 -1.00 -2.43 -0.35
C ARG A 11 -1.95 -1.23 -0.21
N ALA A 12 -1.92 -0.52 0.92
CA ALA A 12 -2.69 0.70 1.10
C ALA A 12 -2.24 1.80 0.12
N PHE A 13 -0.93 2.02 0.00
CA PHE A 13 -0.36 2.99 -0.93
C PHE A 13 -0.77 2.73 -2.39
N VAL A 14 -0.57 1.50 -2.88
CA VAL A 14 -0.94 1.09 -4.24
C VAL A 14 -2.43 1.30 -4.48
N SER A 15 -3.28 0.84 -3.56
CA SER A 15 -4.74 0.96 -3.74
C SER A 15 -5.20 2.41 -3.77
N VAL A 16 -4.68 3.28 -2.89
CA VAL A 16 -5.00 4.72 -2.89
C VAL A 16 -4.55 5.39 -4.18
N SER A 17 -3.38 5.03 -4.71
CA SER A 17 -2.89 5.52 -5.99
C SER A 17 -3.78 5.09 -7.16
N GLU A 18 -4.25 3.86 -7.19
CA GLU A 18 -5.06 3.32 -8.30
C GLU A 18 -6.47 3.89 -8.34
N HIS A 19 -7.04 4.23 -7.18
CA HIS A 19 -8.40 4.72 -7.06
C HIS A 19 -8.48 6.25 -6.89
N GLY A 20 -7.34 6.96 -6.96
CA GLY A 20 -7.27 8.42 -6.95
C GLY A 20 -7.64 9.11 -5.63
N GLY A 21 -7.81 8.36 -4.55
CA GLY A 21 -8.24 8.90 -3.27
C GLY A 21 -8.23 7.89 -2.12
N PHE A 22 -8.02 8.39 -0.90
CA PHE A 22 -7.96 7.57 0.30
C PHE A 22 -9.25 6.80 0.58
N THR A 23 -10.41 7.42 0.36
CA THR A 23 -11.71 6.76 0.59
C THR A 23 -11.94 5.62 -0.40
N ALA A 24 -11.80 5.88 -1.70
CA ALA A 24 -12.02 4.88 -2.74
C ALA A 24 -10.97 3.75 -2.66
N GLY A 25 -9.69 4.09 -2.46
CA GLY A 25 -8.63 3.09 -2.31
C GLY A 25 -8.74 2.25 -1.04
N ALA A 26 -9.20 2.83 0.08
CA ALA A 26 -9.45 2.06 1.30
C ALA A 26 -10.59 1.05 1.09
N ALA A 27 -11.70 1.49 0.49
CA ALA A 27 -12.84 0.63 0.18
C ALA A 27 -12.44 -0.53 -0.74
N ALA A 28 -11.69 -0.23 -1.82
CA ALA A 28 -11.20 -1.24 -2.75
C ALA A 28 -10.24 -2.27 -2.10
N ALA A 29 -9.50 -1.86 -1.06
CA ALA A 29 -8.61 -2.72 -0.32
C ALA A 29 -9.26 -3.36 0.93
N GLY A 30 -10.58 -3.27 1.09
CA GLY A 30 -11.32 -3.88 2.20
C GLY A 30 -10.97 -3.30 3.58
N MET A 31 -10.55 -2.02 3.64
CA MET A 31 -10.20 -1.36 4.90
C MET A 31 -10.92 -0.01 5.06
N SER A 32 -10.95 0.51 6.29
CA SER A 32 -11.47 1.87 6.53
C SER A 32 -10.47 2.93 6.09
N GLN A 33 -10.97 4.11 5.71
CA GLN A 33 -10.12 5.24 5.31
C GLN A 33 -9.08 5.64 6.37
N PRO A 34 -9.40 5.68 7.69
CA PRO A 34 -8.40 5.96 8.73
C PRO A 34 -7.28 4.91 8.79
N VAL A 35 -7.59 3.64 8.52
CA VAL A 35 -6.59 2.56 8.47
C VAL A 35 -5.67 2.74 7.27
N ALA A 36 -6.21 3.04 6.09
CA ALA A 36 -5.42 3.31 4.89
C ALA A 36 -4.50 4.53 5.09
N SER A 37 -5.04 5.63 5.62
CA SER A 37 -4.27 6.84 5.93
C SER A 37 -3.11 6.56 6.88
N ARG A 38 -3.37 5.87 8.01
CA ARG A 38 -2.33 5.51 8.98
C ARG A 38 -1.25 4.61 8.37
N ARG A 39 -1.63 3.68 7.49
CA ARG A 39 -0.69 2.78 6.81
C ARG A 39 0.22 3.53 5.84
N VAL A 40 -0.35 4.44 5.04
CA VAL A 40 0.42 5.29 4.13
C VAL A 40 1.36 6.20 4.91
N ALA A 41 0.88 6.86 5.97
CA ALA A 41 1.71 7.72 6.82
C ALA A 41 2.87 6.95 7.47
N ALA A 42 2.63 5.71 7.92
CA ALA A 42 3.69 4.85 8.44
C ALA A 42 4.71 4.44 7.37
N LEU A 43 4.27 4.25 6.11
CA LEU A 43 5.18 4.00 5.00
C LEU A 43 6.03 5.24 4.70
N GLU A 44 5.41 6.42 4.64
CA GLU A 44 6.08 7.72 4.44
C GLU A 44 7.13 7.97 5.53
N GLU A 45 6.80 7.72 6.80
CA GLU A 45 7.76 7.81 7.91
C GLU A 45 8.92 6.83 7.75
N HIS A 46 8.64 5.60 7.30
CA HIS A 46 9.67 4.57 7.15
C HIS A 46 10.62 4.83 5.97
N VAL A 47 10.10 5.33 4.85
CA VAL A 47 10.90 5.65 3.66
C VAL A 47 11.50 7.06 3.70
N GLY A 48 11.07 7.88 4.67
CA GLY A 48 11.61 9.20 4.95
C GLY A 48 11.09 10.33 4.05
N GLU A 49 10.08 10.08 3.21
CA GLU A 49 9.55 11.07 2.27
C GLU A 49 8.05 10.87 1.98
N GLN A 50 7.34 11.94 1.62
CA GLN A 50 5.92 11.88 1.31
C GLN A 50 5.65 11.18 -0.02
N LEU A 51 4.64 10.31 -0.04
CA LEU A 51 4.18 9.59 -1.22
C LEU A 51 3.07 10.34 -1.94
N PHE A 52 2.24 11.06 -1.18
CA PHE A 52 1.16 11.89 -1.71
C PHE A 52 1.34 13.36 -1.33
N GLU A 53 0.85 14.25 -2.20
CA GLU A 53 0.75 15.67 -1.90
C GLU A 53 -0.29 15.92 -0.80
N ARG A 54 -0.03 16.91 0.07
CA ARG A 54 -0.95 17.32 1.14
C ARG A 54 -2.12 18.14 0.60
N THR A 55 -3.03 17.50 -0.14
CA THR A 55 -4.26 18.15 -0.63
C THR A 55 -5.50 17.44 -0.11
N SER A 56 -6.56 18.20 0.19
CA SER A 56 -7.79 17.69 0.82
C SER A 56 -8.77 17.01 -0.12
N ARG A 57 -8.54 17.06 -1.45
CA ARG A 57 -9.54 16.63 -2.45
C ARG A 57 -9.12 15.43 -3.29
N ARG A 58 -7.83 15.20 -3.51
CA ARG A 58 -7.32 14.11 -4.36
C ARG A 58 -6.02 13.55 -3.81
N ALA A 59 -5.83 12.24 -3.94
CA ALA A 59 -4.55 11.61 -3.67
C ALA A 59 -3.67 11.76 -4.92
N VAL A 60 -2.83 12.79 -4.95
CA VAL A 60 -1.87 13.05 -6.03
C VAL A 60 -0.51 12.57 -5.57
N LEU A 61 0.18 11.77 -6.39
CA LEU A 61 1.52 11.27 -6.06
C LEU A 61 2.56 12.39 -6.14
N THR A 62 3.47 12.44 -5.17
CA THR A 62 4.70 13.22 -5.29
C THR A 62 5.62 12.60 -6.36
N PRO A 63 6.69 13.29 -6.82
CA PRO A 63 7.72 12.65 -7.66
C PRO A 63 8.29 11.37 -7.02
N PHE A 64 8.64 11.44 -5.73
CA PHE A 64 9.12 10.29 -4.97
C PHE A 64 8.09 9.14 -4.93
N GLY A 65 6.81 9.45 -4.70
CA GLY A 65 5.73 8.48 -4.73
C GLY A 65 5.56 7.82 -6.11
N ARG A 66 5.69 8.58 -7.20
CA ARG A 66 5.65 8.03 -8.56
C ARG A 66 6.80 7.05 -8.82
N ASP A 67 8.01 7.40 -8.39
CA ASP A 67 9.20 6.57 -8.56
C ASP A 67 9.15 5.30 -7.69
N LEU A 68 8.54 5.38 -6.50
CA LEU A 68 8.44 4.26 -5.56
C LEU A 68 7.27 3.31 -5.88
N LEU A 69 6.23 3.79 -6.57
CA LEU A 69 5.02 3.01 -6.88
C LEU A 69 5.31 1.66 -7.59
N PRO A 70 6.19 1.57 -8.60
CA PRO A 70 6.53 0.28 -9.22
C PRO A 70 7.10 -0.75 -8.23
N SER A 71 7.96 -0.32 -7.31
CA SER A 71 8.55 -1.17 -6.27
C SER A 71 7.50 -1.62 -5.25
N ALA A 72 6.61 -0.72 -4.82
CA ALA A 72 5.50 -1.07 -3.93
C ALA A 72 4.55 -2.10 -4.58
N ARG A 73 4.24 -1.93 -5.87
CA ARG A 73 3.44 -2.91 -6.64
C ARG A 73 4.15 -4.26 -6.73
N ALA A 74 5.46 -4.29 -6.96
CA ALA A 74 6.24 -5.52 -7.01
C ALA A 74 6.23 -6.27 -5.66
N LEU A 75 6.39 -5.54 -4.55
CA LEU A 75 6.32 -6.13 -3.21
C LEU A 75 4.95 -6.76 -2.91
N VAL A 76 3.86 -6.04 -3.23
CA VAL A 76 2.49 -6.57 -3.05
C VAL A 76 2.29 -7.83 -3.87
N ARG A 77 2.70 -7.83 -5.15
CA ARG A 77 2.61 -9.03 -6.00
C ARG A 77 3.43 -10.20 -5.46
N ALA A 78 4.65 -9.97 -4.99
CA ALA A 78 5.47 -11.02 -4.41
C ALA A 78 4.82 -11.64 -3.17
N ALA A 79 4.22 -10.82 -2.31
CA ALA A 79 3.45 -11.30 -1.17
C ALA A 79 2.22 -12.12 -1.59
N ASP A 80 1.47 -11.67 -2.61
CA ASP A 80 0.32 -12.41 -3.14
C ASP A 80 0.73 -13.77 -3.73
N VAL A 81 1.82 -13.83 -4.48
CA VAL A 81 2.39 -15.09 -5.02
C VAL A 81 2.76 -16.04 -3.89
N LEU A 82 3.50 -15.56 -2.89
CA LEU A 82 3.91 -16.38 -1.74
C LEU A 82 2.70 -16.99 -1.00
N LEU A 83 1.65 -16.18 -0.77
CA LEU A 83 0.43 -16.65 -0.11
C LEU A 83 -0.29 -17.73 -0.95
N HIS A 84 -0.33 -17.54 -2.26
CA HIS A 84 -0.94 -18.50 -3.19
C HIS A 84 -0.17 -19.84 -3.24
N GLU A 85 1.16 -19.78 -3.29
CA GLU A 85 2.03 -20.96 -3.26
C GLU A 85 1.87 -21.73 -1.94
N ALA A 86 1.84 -21.02 -0.81
CA ALA A 86 1.62 -21.61 0.51
C ALA A 86 0.27 -22.33 0.60
N GLU A 87 -0.79 -21.74 0.03
CA GLU A 87 -2.11 -22.37 0.00
C GLU A 87 -2.13 -23.62 -0.88
N THR A 88 -1.46 -23.57 -2.04
CA THR A 88 -1.35 -24.71 -2.94
C THR A 88 -0.55 -25.85 -2.30
N ALA A 89 0.55 -25.54 -1.62
CA ALA A 89 1.37 -26.53 -0.92
C ALA A 89 0.59 -27.24 0.19
N ARG A 90 -0.27 -26.54 0.94
CA ARG A 90 -1.13 -27.12 1.98
C ARG A 90 -2.21 -28.06 1.45
N ARG A 91 -2.63 -27.89 0.20
CA ARG A 91 -3.68 -28.71 -0.45
C ARG A 91 -3.11 -29.95 -1.15
N ARG A 92 -1.78 -30.11 -1.22
CA ARG A 92 -1.16 -31.33 -1.75
C ARG A 92 -1.32 -32.48 -0.72
N PRO A 93 -1.81 -33.66 -1.15
CA PRO A 93 -1.99 -34.83 -0.28
C PRO A 93 -0.67 -35.43 0.18
#